data_AF-H0Q1C3-F1
#
_entry.id   AF-H0Q1C3-F1
#
_cell.length_a   1.000
_cell.length_b   1.000
_cell.length_c   1.000
_cell.angle_alpha   90.00
_cell.angle_beta   90.00
_cell.angle_gamma   90.00
#
_symmetry.space_group_name_H-M   'P 1'
#
loop_
_entity.id
_entity.type
_entity.pdbx_description
1 polymer ?
#
loop_
_entity_poly.entity_id
_entity_poly.type
_entity_poly.pdbx_seq_one_letter_code
_entity_poly.pdbx_strand_id
1 'polypeptide(L)'
;MRIARDVLADWVPSADDSPLSADLIPSRDYRGLNMQDTQLRVWLPDGAKQALTEIGDRVGASYTVYLSEFFATYLYGYHELLKMRDTRTGLYEPVSAEVEESEEEEAPPPEDELGPEYDDPEPEMGKNIFALKIFMSNKMKDGLQQRANRAQVPLGRFARALICAHLFGRDVGPRRLLGWSRSNE
;
A
#
# COMPACT_ATOMS: atom_id res chain seq x y z
N MET A 1 -13.77 8.41 -4.05
CA MET A 1 -13.09 9.67 -4.43
C MET A 1 -11.74 9.31 -5.04
N ARG A 2 -11.63 9.31 -6.37
CA ARG A 2 -10.34 9.11 -7.05
C ARG A 2 -9.68 10.49 -7.18
N ILE A 3 -8.43 10.60 -6.76
CA ILE A 3 -7.67 11.86 -6.84
C ILE A 3 -6.78 11.78 -8.07
N ALA A 4 -6.79 12.84 -8.87
CA ALA A 4 -5.87 13.01 -9.99
C ALA A 4 -4.42 12.92 -9.49
N ARG A 5 -3.63 11.99 -10.05
CA ARG A 5 -2.21 11.80 -9.71
C ARG A 5 -1.34 13.02 -10.04
N ASP A 6 -1.92 13.99 -10.75
CA ASP A 6 -1.29 15.23 -11.20
C ASP A 6 -0.75 16.08 -10.03
N VAL A 7 -1.28 15.90 -8.81
CA VAL A 7 -0.79 16.60 -7.60
C VAL A 7 0.61 16.12 -7.15
N LEU A 8 1.02 14.90 -7.54
CA LEU A 8 2.37 14.38 -7.26
C LEU A 8 3.40 14.75 -8.34
N ALA A 9 2.96 15.40 -9.42
CA ALA A 9 3.80 15.75 -10.56
C ALA A 9 4.68 17.00 -10.32
N ASP A 10 4.41 17.77 -9.26
CA ASP A 10 5.20 18.97 -8.88
C ASP A 10 6.50 18.63 -8.13
N TRP A 11 6.97 17.40 -8.23
CA TRP A 11 8.31 17.05 -7.77
C TRP A 11 9.35 17.66 -8.70
N VAL A 12 10.05 18.67 -8.18
CA VAL A 12 11.21 19.26 -8.83
C VAL A 12 12.41 18.36 -8.56
N PRO A 13 13.04 17.77 -9.60
CA PRO A 13 14.25 16.98 -9.42
C PRO A 13 15.31 17.81 -8.70
N SER A 14 16.08 17.15 -7.83
CA SER A 14 17.27 17.76 -7.20
C SER A 14 18.25 18.25 -8.28
N ALA A 15 19.02 19.29 -7.99
CA ALA A 15 20.04 19.83 -8.90
C ALA A 15 21.16 18.83 -9.27
N ASP A 16 21.24 17.69 -8.57
CA ASP A 16 22.09 16.56 -8.93
C ASP A 16 21.23 15.47 -9.60
N ASP A 17 20.92 15.71 -10.88
CA ASP A 17 19.97 14.93 -11.70
C ASP A 17 20.63 13.67 -12.31
N SER A 18 21.58 13.09 -11.58
CA SER A 18 22.27 11.88 -12.02
C SER A 18 21.28 10.71 -11.99
N PRO A 19 20.99 10.05 -13.12
CA PRO A 19 20.01 8.97 -13.15
C PRO A 19 20.45 7.83 -12.23
N LEU A 20 19.49 7.24 -11.51
CA LEU A 20 19.74 6.08 -10.67
C LEU A 20 20.37 4.93 -11.46
N SER A 21 21.31 4.22 -10.84
CA SER A 21 22.05 3.13 -11.47
C SER A 21 21.12 2.04 -12.02
N ALA A 22 21.14 1.83 -13.33
CA ALA A 22 20.27 0.87 -14.00
C ALA A 22 20.62 -0.61 -13.69
N ASP A 23 21.87 -0.89 -13.34
CA ASP A 23 22.43 -2.25 -13.24
C ASP A 23 22.42 -2.83 -11.82
N LEU A 24 21.97 -2.08 -10.81
CA LEU A 24 21.99 -2.53 -9.42
C LEU A 24 20.99 -3.67 -9.16
N ILE A 25 19.85 -3.65 -9.85
CA ILE A 25 18.75 -4.60 -9.69
C ILE A 25 18.43 -5.18 -11.07
N PRO A 26 18.22 -6.50 -11.20
CA PRO A 26 17.80 -7.09 -12.47
C PRO A 26 16.55 -6.41 -13.01
N SER A 27 16.48 -6.23 -14.34
CA SER A 27 15.32 -5.62 -14.99
C SER A 27 14.03 -6.35 -14.59
N ARG A 28 13.01 -5.57 -14.20
CA ARG A 28 11.68 -6.06 -13.82
C ARG A 28 10.63 -5.48 -14.75
N ASP A 29 9.53 -6.19 -14.89
CA ASP A 29 8.38 -5.69 -15.64
C ASP A 29 7.50 -4.83 -14.72
N TYR A 30 7.35 -3.54 -15.04
CA TYR A 30 6.50 -2.59 -14.32
C TYR A 30 5.20 -2.25 -15.04
N ARG A 31 4.95 -2.83 -16.21
CA ARG A 31 3.74 -2.53 -17.00
C ARG A 31 2.48 -2.83 -16.20
N GLY A 32 1.51 -1.93 -16.30
CA GLY A 32 0.19 -2.04 -15.65
C GLY A 32 0.20 -1.73 -14.15
N LEU A 33 1.32 -1.30 -13.56
CA LEU A 33 1.33 -0.91 -12.14
C LEU A 33 0.52 0.38 -11.86
N ASN A 34 0.36 1.23 -12.86
CA ASN A 34 -0.50 2.42 -12.79
C ASN A 34 -2.00 2.08 -12.79
N MET A 35 -2.40 0.89 -13.22
CA MET A 35 -3.81 0.48 -13.28
C MET A 35 -4.42 0.41 -11.88
N GLN A 36 -5.68 0.82 -11.77
CA GLN A 36 -6.49 0.72 -10.55
C GLN A 36 -7.58 -0.35 -10.73
N ASP A 37 -7.17 -1.51 -11.26
CA ASP A 37 -8.05 -2.60 -11.71
C ASP A 37 -8.44 -3.58 -10.59
N THR A 38 -8.00 -3.33 -9.35
CA THR A 38 -8.40 -4.14 -8.19
C THR A 38 -8.53 -3.32 -6.92
N GLN A 39 -9.24 -3.89 -5.95
CA GLN A 39 -9.43 -3.31 -4.63
C GLN A 39 -8.76 -4.18 -3.54
N LEU A 40 -8.10 -3.52 -2.59
CA LEU A 40 -7.68 -4.08 -1.32
C LEU A 40 -8.51 -3.42 -0.21
N ARG A 41 -9.31 -4.22 0.51
CA ARG A 41 -10.08 -3.78 1.67
C ARG A 41 -9.31 -4.13 2.94
N VAL A 42 -9.10 -3.14 3.81
CA VAL A 42 -8.36 -3.31 5.07
C VAL A 42 -9.12 -2.61 6.17
N TRP A 43 -9.27 -3.29 7.31
CA TRP A 43 -9.76 -2.66 8.53
C TRP A 43 -8.57 -2.19 9.35
N LEU A 44 -8.58 -0.93 9.76
CA LEU A 44 -7.49 -0.29 10.49
C LEU A 44 -7.97 0.21 11.86
N PRO A 45 -7.07 0.31 12.85
CA PRO A 45 -7.37 0.99 14.11
C PRO A 45 -7.55 2.50 13.89
N ASP A 46 -8.27 3.15 14.80
CA ASP A 46 -8.52 4.60 14.73
C ASP A 46 -7.23 5.43 14.68
N GLY A 47 -6.20 5.02 15.42
CA GLY A 47 -4.90 5.68 15.39
C GLY A 47 -4.30 5.70 13.97
N ALA A 48 -4.42 4.60 13.22
CA ALA A 48 -3.94 4.53 11.84
C ALA A 48 -4.72 5.47 10.91
N LYS A 49 -6.05 5.59 11.10
CA LYS A 49 -6.86 6.58 10.36
C LYS A 49 -6.38 8.01 10.62
N GLN A 50 -6.16 8.35 11.89
CA GLN A 50 -5.67 9.67 12.26
C GLN A 50 -4.30 9.95 11.63
N ALA A 51 -3.35 9.03 11.77
CA ALA A 51 -2.01 9.18 11.18
C ALA A 51 -2.04 9.31 9.65
N LEU A 52 -2.88 8.53 8.96
CA LEU A 52 -3.08 8.67 7.51
C LEU A 52 -3.66 10.02 7.12
N THR A 53 -4.57 10.57 7.93
CA THR A 53 -5.13 11.92 7.73
C THR A 53 -4.03 12.97 7.84
N GLU A 54 -3.27 12.95 8.94
CA GLU A 54 -2.19 13.91 9.19
C GLU A 54 -1.08 13.86 8.13
N ILE A 55 -0.71 12.65 7.67
CA ILE A 55 0.29 12.47 6.60
C ILE A 55 -0.28 12.94 5.26
N GLY A 56 -1.53 12.59 4.95
CA GLY A 56 -2.19 12.99 3.71
C GLY A 56 -2.25 14.52 3.57
N ASP A 57 -2.62 15.21 4.65
CA ASP A 57 -2.65 16.68 4.72
C ASP A 57 -1.25 17.28 4.53
N ARG A 58 -0.22 16.63 5.08
CA ARG A 58 1.16 17.13 5.02
C ARG A 58 1.85 16.90 3.68
N VAL A 59 1.57 15.77 3.03
CA VAL A 59 2.15 15.38 1.73
C VAL A 59 1.31 15.90 0.57
N GLY A 60 0.06 16.30 0.81
CA GLY A 60 -0.86 16.74 -0.23
C GLY A 60 -1.37 15.58 -1.09
N ALA A 61 -1.52 14.39 -0.52
CA ALA A 61 -1.90 13.17 -1.24
C ALA A 61 -3.05 12.42 -0.55
N SER A 62 -3.89 11.74 -1.34
CA SER A 62 -4.88 10.81 -0.75
C SER A 62 -4.21 9.60 -0.08
N TYR A 63 -4.94 8.95 0.82
CA TYR A 63 -4.52 7.69 1.42
C TYR A 63 -4.20 6.63 0.38
N THR A 64 -5.02 6.52 -0.67
CA THR A 64 -4.83 5.53 -1.73
C THR A 64 -3.53 5.76 -2.50
N VAL A 65 -3.23 7.02 -2.82
CA VAL A 65 -2.00 7.39 -3.53
C VAL A 65 -0.78 7.11 -2.65
N TYR A 66 -0.79 7.63 -1.41
CA TYR A 66 0.27 7.42 -0.44
C TYR A 66 0.53 5.93 -0.17
N LEU A 67 -0.52 5.15 0.08
CA LEU A 67 -0.39 3.73 0.37
C LEU A 67 0.00 2.91 -0.87
N SER A 68 -0.34 3.35 -2.08
CA SER A 68 0.12 2.70 -3.31
C SER A 68 1.63 2.85 -3.48
N GLU A 69 2.19 4.03 -3.24
CA GLU A 69 3.64 4.25 -3.23
C GLU A 69 4.33 3.45 -2.12
N PHE A 70 3.72 3.40 -0.93
CA PHE A 70 4.20 2.56 0.17
C PHE A 70 4.26 1.08 -0.22
N PHE A 71 3.17 0.53 -0.78
CA PHE A 71 3.15 -0.88 -1.19
C PHE A 71 4.09 -1.16 -2.37
N ALA A 72 4.22 -0.23 -3.32
CA ALA A 72 5.20 -0.34 -4.39
C ALA A 72 6.64 -0.34 -3.83
N THR A 73 6.93 0.54 -2.86
CA THR A 73 8.21 0.57 -2.13
C THR A 73 8.45 -0.74 -1.39
N TYR A 74 7.43 -1.30 -0.73
CA TYR A 74 7.53 -2.56 -0.01
C TYR A 74 7.83 -3.75 -0.95
N LEU A 75 7.17 -3.81 -2.12
CA LEU A 75 7.32 -4.93 -3.06
C LEU A 75 8.57 -4.82 -3.92
N TYR A 76 8.90 -3.61 -4.39
CA TYR A 76 9.91 -3.40 -5.42
C TYR A 76 11.16 -2.68 -4.91
N GLY A 77 11.06 -1.97 -3.78
CA GLY A 77 12.11 -1.16 -3.18
C GLY A 77 11.99 0.32 -3.51
N TYR A 78 12.49 1.18 -2.63
CA TYR A 78 12.43 2.63 -2.80
C TYR A 78 13.24 3.12 -4.01
N HIS A 79 14.38 2.49 -4.28
CA HIS A 79 15.19 2.76 -5.48
C HIS A 79 14.38 2.61 -6.77
N GLU A 80 13.61 1.52 -6.89
CA GLU A 80 12.79 1.27 -8.07
C GLU A 80 11.59 2.22 -8.14
N LEU A 81 11.02 2.62 -7.00
CA LEU A 81 9.99 3.65 -6.99
C LEU A 81 10.49 4.98 -7.54
N LEU A 82 11.67 5.43 -7.11
CA LEU A 82 12.29 6.65 -7.63
C LEU A 82 12.59 6.52 -9.13
N LYS A 83 13.16 5.40 -9.57
CA LYS A 83 13.40 5.14 -10.99
C LYS A 83 12.11 5.18 -11.82
N MET A 84 11.02 4.58 -11.32
CA MET A 84 9.69 4.65 -11.93
C MET A 84 9.20 6.09 -12.04
N ARG A 85 9.45 6.91 -11.01
CA ARG A 85 9.09 8.32 -10.99
C ARG A 85 9.87 9.13 -12.02
N ASP A 86 11.21 9.01 -12.02
CA ASP A 86 12.11 9.76 -12.92
C ASP A 86 11.84 9.43 -14.39
N THR A 87 11.56 8.16 -14.68
CA THR A 87 11.32 7.68 -16.05
C THR A 87 9.84 7.74 -16.46
N ARG A 88 8.93 8.14 -15.55
CA ARG A 88 7.46 8.10 -15.75
C ARG A 88 6.97 6.74 -16.24
N THR A 89 7.43 5.68 -15.59
CA THR A 89 7.03 4.29 -15.87
C THR A 89 6.34 3.67 -14.67
N GLY A 90 5.74 2.49 -14.87
CA GLY A 90 5.18 1.70 -13.78
C GLY A 90 4.03 2.43 -13.08
N LEU A 91 4.21 2.75 -11.78
CA LEU A 91 3.18 3.44 -11.00
C LEU A 91 2.87 4.87 -11.52
N TYR A 92 3.86 5.51 -12.15
CA TYR A 92 3.78 6.89 -12.66
C TYR A 92 3.61 6.95 -14.18
N GLU A 93 3.36 5.81 -14.82
CA GLU A 93 3.05 5.77 -16.25
C GLU A 93 1.73 6.53 -16.50
N PRO A 94 1.70 7.50 -17.44
CA PRO A 94 0.50 8.25 -17.75
C PRO A 94 -0.64 7.31 -18.17
N VAL A 95 -1.79 7.44 -17.53
CA VAL A 95 -2.98 6.68 -17.92
C VAL A 95 -3.52 7.35 -19.19
N SER A 96 -3.56 6.63 -20.31
CA SER A 96 -4.26 7.10 -21.51
C SER A 96 -5.74 7.31 -21.15
N ALA A 97 -6.27 8.50 -21.43
CA ALA A 97 -7.58 9.00 -20.99
C ALA A 97 -8.82 8.22 -21.49
N GLU A 98 -8.62 7.02 -22.04
CA GLU A 98 -9.65 6.22 -22.73
C GLU A 98 -10.20 5.06 -21.89
N VAL A 99 -9.75 4.88 -20.63
CA VAL A 99 -10.31 3.84 -19.77
C VAL A 99 -11.55 4.37 -19.05
N GLU A 100 -12.71 4.20 -19.68
CA GLU A 100 -14.01 4.33 -19.01
C GLU A 100 -14.12 3.25 -17.93
N GLU A 101 -14.21 3.68 -16.66
CA GLU A 101 -14.32 2.77 -15.53
C GLU A 101 -15.79 2.52 -15.18
N SER A 102 -16.20 1.25 -15.22
CA SER A 102 -17.45 0.80 -14.63
C SER A 102 -17.32 0.81 -13.10
N GLU A 103 -18.02 1.71 -12.43
CA GLU A 103 -18.25 1.63 -10.98
C GLU A 103 -19.15 0.43 -10.70
N GLU A 104 -18.56 -0.76 -10.57
CA GLU A 104 -19.27 -1.89 -9.98
C GLU A 104 -19.34 -1.66 -8.45
N GLU A 105 -20.52 -1.24 -7.98
CA GLU A 105 -20.89 -1.28 -6.57
C GLU A 105 -20.96 -2.75 -6.11
N GLU A 106 -19.80 -3.31 -5.79
CA GLU A 106 -19.73 -4.64 -5.20
C GLU A 106 -20.15 -4.54 -3.72
N ALA A 107 -21.31 -5.13 -3.41
CA ALA A 107 -21.95 -5.11 -2.10
C ALA A 107 -20.96 -5.41 -0.96
N PRO A 108 -21.13 -4.81 0.23
CA PRO A 108 -20.35 -5.19 1.39
C PRO A 108 -20.52 -6.70 1.64
N PRO A 109 -19.43 -7.44 1.96
CA PRO A 109 -19.56 -8.84 2.34
C PRO A 109 -20.51 -8.94 3.53
N PRO A 110 -21.39 -9.95 3.58
CA PRO A 110 -22.32 -10.12 4.68
C PRO A 110 -21.58 -10.18 6.03
N GLU A 111 -22.16 -9.59 7.08
CA GLU A 111 -21.55 -9.51 8.41
C GLU A 111 -21.17 -10.89 8.98
N ASP A 112 -21.86 -11.94 8.54
CA ASP A 112 -21.61 -13.34 8.93
C ASP A 112 -20.38 -13.98 8.23
N GLU A 113 -19.83 -13.36 7.19
CA GLU A 113 -18.57 -13.79 6.53
C GLU A 113 -17.33 -13.05 7.08
N LEU A 114 -17.53 -12.12 8.03
CA LEU A 114 -16.44 -11.58 8.81
C LEU A 114 -15.95 -12.65 9.79
N GLY A 115 -15.11 -13.57 9.30
CA GLY A 115 -14.53 -14.64 10.11
C GLY A 115 -13.74 -14.13 11.34
N PRO A 116 -13.26 -15.02 12.22
CA PRO A 116 -12.51 -14.66 13.44
C PRO A 116 -11.21 -13.86 13.20
N GLU A 117 -10.85 -13.59 11.95
CA GLU A 117 -9.72 -12.76 11.53
C GLU A 117 -9.92 -11.25 11.82
N TYR A 118 -11.17 -10.77 11.82
CA TYR A 118 -11.50 -9.36 12.01
C TYR A 118 -11.48 -8.91 13.48
N ASP A 119 -11.68 -9.87 14.38
CA ASP A 119 -11.80 -9.69 15.82
C ASP A 119 -10.49 -9.83 16.59
N ASP A 120 -9.35 -9.93 15.89
CA ASP A 120 -8.03 -9.93 16.54
C ASP A 120 -7.62 -8.46 16.74
N PRO A 121 -7.83 -7.87 17.95
CA PRO A 121 -7.38 -6.51 18.22
C PRO A 121 -5.87 -6.47 18.05
N GLU A 122 -5.36 -5.41 17.42
CA GLU A 122 -3.92 -5.17 17.52
C GLU A 122 -3.64 -4.80 18.97
N PRO A 123 -2.84 -5.61 19.71
CA PRO A 123 -2.50 -5.26 21.08
C PRO A 123 -1.87 -3.87 21.04
N GLU A 124 -2.41 -2.97 21.86
CA GLU A 124 -2.00 -1.55 22.01
C GLU A 124 -2.65 -0.53 21.06
N MET A 125 -3.30 -0.90 19.95
CA MET A 125 -3.92 0.06 19.00
C MET A 125 -5.45 0.10 19.00
N GLY A 126 -6.10 -0.75 19.80
CA GLY A 126 -7.56 -0.75 19.98
C GLY A 126 -8.30 -1.58 18.93
N LYS A 127 -9.56 -1.24 18.66
CA LYS A 127 -10.44 -1.97 17.73
C LYS A 127 -10.20 -1.53 16.28
N ASN A 128 -10.29 -2.47 15.34
CA ASN A 128 -10.18 -2.20 13.91
C ASN A 128 -11.53 -1.73 13.36
N ILE A 129 -11.83 -0.43 13.47
CA ILE A 129 -13.16 0.09 13.11
C ILE A 129 -13.19 0.91 11.82
N PHE A 130 -12.02 1.26 11.26
CA PHE A 130 -11.93 2.05 10.04
C PHE A 130 -11.76 1.16 8.81
N ALA A 131 -12.81 1.01 8.01
CA ALA A 131 -12.75 0.32 6.73
C ALA A 131 -12.09 1.22 5.66
N LEU A 132 -10.92 0.82 5.18
CA LEU A 132 -10.18 1.50 4.12
C LEU A 132 -10.23 0.68 2.82
N LYS A 133 -10.63 1.34 1.74
CA LYS A 133 -10.61 0.80 0.37
C LYS A 133 -9.45 1.40 -0.42
N ILE A 134 -8.52 0.56 -0.86
CA ILE A 134 -7.34 0.96 -1.63
C ILE A 134 -7.46 0.38 -3.03
N PHE A 135 -7.60 1.24 -4.03
CA PHE A 135 -7.54 0.83 -5.44
C PHE A 135 -6.09 0.77 -5.90
N MET A 136 -5.69 -0.35 -6.49
CA MET A 136 -4.31 -0.60 -6.95
C MET A 136 -4.32 -1.57 -8.14
N SER A 137 -3.14 -1.92 -8.64
CA SER A 137 -3.01 -2.93 -9.69
C SER A 137 -3.13 -4.34 -9.13
N ASN A 138 -3.71 -5.27 -9.91
CA ASN A 138 -3.74 -6.69 -9.58
C ASN A 138 -2.34 -7.23 -9.27
N LYS A 139 -1.33 -6.78 -10.02
CA LYS A 139 0.08 -7.17 -9.82
C LYS A 139 0.62 -6.81 -8.43
N MET A 140 0.25 -5.64 -7.89
CA MET A 140 0.60 -5.25 -6.52
C MET A 140 -0.15 -6.11 -5.50
N LYS A 141 -1.46 -6.29 -5.68
CA LYS A 141 -2.29 -7.10 -4.79
C LYS A 141 -1.80 -8.55 -4.72
N ASP A 142 -1.49 -9.15 -5.86
CA ASP A 142 -0.93 -10.50 -5.96
C ASP A 142 0.45 -10.59 -5.29
N GLY A 143 1.29 -9.57 -5.46
CA GLY A 143 2.57 -9.47 -4.77
C GLY A 143 2.40 -9.47 -3.25
N LEU A 144 1.45 -8.70 -2.72
CA LEU A 144 1.11 -8.69 -1.29
C LEU A 144 0.53 -10.04 -0.85
N GLN A 145 -0.36 -10.64 -1.64
CA GLN A 145 -0.96 -11.94 -1.34
C GLN A 145 0.10 -13.05 -1.24
N GLN A 146 1.10 -13.06 -2.13
CA GLN A 146 2.20 -14.03 -2.07
C GLN A 146 3.01 -13.88 -0.77
N ARG A 147 3.23 -12.65 -0.29
CA ARG A 147 3.92 -12.40 0.99
C ARG A 147 3.05 -12.80 2.18
N ALA A 148 1.76 -12.50 2.14
CA ALA A 148 0.79 -12.91 3.15
C ALA A 148 0.72 -14.45 3.27
N ASN A 149 0.62 -15.15 2.14
CA ASN A 149 0.62 -16.62 2.08
C ASN A 149 1.89 -17.22 2.68
N ARG A 150 3.06 -16.64 2.39
CA ARG A 150 4.33 -17.07 2.98
C ARG A 150 4.39 -16.86 4.50
N ALA A 151 3.76 -15.78 4.99
CA ALA A 151 3.62 -15.51 6.41
C ALA A 151 2.46 -16.29 7.06
N GLN A 152 1.74 -17.11 6.29
CA GLN A 152 0.58 -17.89 6.72
C GLN A 152 -0.50 -17.04 7.42
N VAL A 153 -0.70 -15.82 6.92
CA VAL A 153 -1.79 -14.93 7.36
C VAL A 153 -2.59 -14.44 6.17
N PRO A 154 -3.87 -14.11 6.36
CA PRO A 154 -4.67 -13.62 5.25
C PRO A 154 -4.31 -12.16 4.92
N LEU A 155 -4.62 -11.76 3.69
CA LEU A 155 -4.10 -10.52 3.09
C LEU A 155 -4.52 -9.26 3.83
N GLY A 156 -5.76 -9.20 4.34
CA GLY A 156 -6.25 -8.06 5.09
C GLY A 156 -5.45 -7.84 6.38
N ARG A 157 -5.23 -8.91 7.16
CA ARG A 157 -4.38 -8.87 8.36
C ARG A 157 -2.94 -8.51 8.04
N PHE A 158 -2.38 -9.06 6.96
CA PHE A 158 -1.02 -8.75 6.52
C PHE A 158 -0.86 -7.27 6.13
N ALA A 159 -1.78 -6.76 5.32
CA ALA A 159 -1.78 -5.37 4.88
C ALA A 159 -1.96 -4.39 6.05
N ARG A 160 -2.88 -4.68 6.98
CA ARG A 160 -3.05 -3.91 8.23
C ARG A 160 -1.73 -3.83 9.00
N ALA A 161 -1.09 -4.97 9.26
CA ALA A 161 0.17 -5.01 10.00
C ALA A 161 1.29 -4.22 9.30
N LEU A 162 1.36 -4.27 7.97
CA LEU A 162 2.31 -3.45 7.20
C LEU A 162 2.03 -1.96 7.31
N ILE A 163 0.77 -1.55 7.17
CA ILE A 163 0.37 -0.14 7.29
C ILE A 163 0.70 0.37 8.69
N CYS A 164 0.31 -0.34 9.74
CA CYS A 164 0.59 0.07 11.11
C CYS A 164 2.10 0.13 11.40
N ALA A 165 2.88 -0.86 10.96
CA ALA A 165 4.33 -0.85 11.13
C ALA A 165 5.01 0.30 10.38
N HIS A 166 4.45 0.74 9.26
CA HIS A 166 4.93 1.90 8.50
C HIS A 166 4.59 3.22 9.20
N LEU A 167 3.41 3.34 9.78
CA LEU A 167 2.94 4.56 10.45
C LEU A 167 3.57 4.75 11.84
N PHE A 168 3.73 3.66 12.60
CA PHE A 168 4.07 3.70 14.03
C PHE A 168 5.39 3.01 14.37
N GLY A 169 6.08 2.45 13.36
CA GLY A 169 7.26 1.64 13.57
C GLY A 169 6.94 0.18 13.91
N ARG A 170 7.96 -0.67 13.88
CA ARG A 170 7.82 -2.13 14.03
C ARG A 170 7.56 -2.59 15.46
N ASP A 171 7.77 -1.71 16.43
CA ASP A 171 7.54 -1.99 17.85
C ASP A 171 6.06 -1.95 18.22
N VAL A 172 5.23 -1.34 17.35
CA VAL A 172 3.79 -1.16 17.54
C VAL A 172 3.06 -2.14 16.61
N GLY A 173 2.36 -3.12 17.20
CA GLY A 173 1.57 -4.13 16.48
C GLY A 173 2.05 -5.58 16.67
N PRO A 174 1.48 -6.55 15.91
CA PRO A 174 1.73 -7.97 16.12
C PRO A 174 3.16 -8.36 15.71
N ARG A 175 4.07 -8.37 16.71
CA ARG A 175 5.50 -8.73 16.59
C ARG A 175 5.78 -10.00 15.76
N ARG A 176 4.85 -10.97 15.80
CA ARG A 176 4.96 -12.25 15.07
C ARG A 176 4.92 -12.09 13.54
N LEU A 177 4.26 -11.06 13.00
CA LEU A 177 4.14 -10.87 11.54
C LEU A 177 5.32 -10.12 10.92
N LEU A 178 6.16 -9.51 11.76
CA LEU A 178 7.31 -8.70 11.34
C LEU A 178 8.64 -9.46 11.42
N GLY A 179 8.60 -10.78 11.63
CA GLY A 179 9.80 -11.63 11.65
C GLY A 179 10.56 -11.63 12.98
N TRP A 180 9.97 -11.15 14.07
CA TRP A 180 10.54 -11.34 15.41
C TRP A 180 10.12 -12.70 15.98
N SER A 181 10.95 -13.70 15.71
CA SER A 181 11.06 -14.86 16.59
C SER A 181 11.67 -14.35 17.90
N ARG A 182 10.94 -14.41 19.02
CA ARG A 182 11.61 -14.32 20.32
C ARG A 182 12.58 -15.50 20.40
N SER A 183 13.87 -15.24 20.26
CA SER A 183 14.86 -16.09 20.91
C SER A 183 14.58 -15.98 22.40
N ASN A 184 14.22 -17.12 23.01
CA ASN A 184 13.79 -17.28 24.40
C ASN A 184 14.45 -16.30 25.39
N GLU A 185 13.62 -15.60 26.16
CA GLU A 185 13.89 -15.26 27.57
C GLU A 185 13.03 -16.17 28.45
#